data_AF-A0ABD6YLS0-F1
#
_entry.id   AF-A0ABD6YLS0-F1
#
_cell.length_a   1.000
_cell.length_b   1.000
_cell.length_c   1.000
_cell.angle_alpha   90.00
_cell.angle_beta   90.00
_cell.angle_gamma   90.00
#
_symmetry.space_group_name_H-M   'P 1'
#
loop_
_entity.id
_entity.type
_entity.pdbx_description
1 polymer ?
#
loop_
_entity_poly.entity_id
_entity_poly.type
_entity_poly.pdbx_seq_one_letter_code
_entity_poly.pdbx_strand_id
1 'polypeptide(L)' 'MEAKKIKMTFGIQKKHIERIEEVSAQYDSARSEESKQTLEDGWILYERSFWERRGEEFGWEALALALRYFRYKNSK' A
#
# COMPACT_ATOMS: atom_id res chain seq x y z
N MET A 1 -6.33 23.14 -30.74
CA MET A 1 -6.48 22.02 -29.79
C MET A 1 -5.88 22.47 -28.47
N GLU A 2 -6.69 22.68 -27.44
CA GLU A 2 -6.16 22.95 -26.10
C GLU A 2 -5.38 21.73 -25.61
N ALA A 3 -4.09 21.92 -25.36
CA ALA A 3 -3.27 20.89 -24.73
C ALA A 3 -3.83 20.64 -23.32
N LYS A 4 -4.44 19.47 -23.09
CA LYS A 4 -4.83 19.02 -21.75
C LYS A 4 -3.59 19.15 -20.85
N LYS A 5 -3.57 20.16 -19.97
CA LYS A 5 -2.54 20.36 -18.95
C LYS A 5 -2.49 19.09 -18.10
N ILE A 6 -1.52 18.23 -18.35
CA ILE A 6 -1.29 17.04 -17.54
C ILE A 6 -0.89 17.54 -16.16
N LYS A 7 -1.77 17.39 -15.18
CA LYS A 7 -1.50 17.74 -13.79
C LYS A 7 -0.63 16.64 -13.20
N MET A 8 0.69 16.76 -13.36
CA MET A 8 1.65 15.85 -12.71
C MET A 8 1.46 15.92 -11.20
N THR A 9 1.08 14.80 -10.61
CA THR A 9 0.84 14.67 -9.18
C THR A 9 2.03 13.94 -8.58
N PHE A 10 2.86 14.68 -7.87
CA PHE A 10 4.01 14.13 -7.16
C PHE A 10 3.56 13.59 -5.81
N GLY A 11 3.79 12.30 -5.55
CA GLY A 11 3.43 11.65 -4.29
C GLY A 11 2.51 10.45 -4.43
N ILE A 12 2.41 9.66 -3.36
CA ILE A 12 1.36 8.65 -3.22
C ILE A 12 0.00 9.35 -3.24
N GLN A 13 -0.88 8.87 -4.11
CA GLN A 13 -2.24 9.38 -4.24
C GLN A 13 -3.20 8.56 -3.36
N LYS A 14 -4.37 9.11 -3.06
CA LYS A 14 -5.40 8.43 -2.27
C LYS A 14 -5.73 7.03 -2.82
N LYS A 15 -5.85 6.88 -4.13
CA LYS A 15 -6.08 5.58 -4.79
C LYS A 15 -5.00 4.53 -4.51
N HIS A 16 -3.74 4.95 -4.30
CA HIS A 16 -2.66 4.02 -3.96
C HIS A 16 -2.79 3.56 -2.50
N ILE A 17 -3.19 4.46 -1.59
CA ILE A 17 -3.49 4.11 -0.19
C ILE A 17 -4.66 3.13 -0.13
N GLU A 18 -5.76 3.44 -0.81
CA GLU A 18 -6.95 2.58 -0.90
C GLU A 18 -6.57 1.19 -1.44
N ARG A 19 -5.71 1.14 -2.48
CA ARG A 19 -5.21 -0.12 -3.03
C ARG A 19 -4.33 -0.90 -2.05
N ILE A 20 -3.47 -0.23 -1.28
CA ILE A 20 -2.65 -0.87 -0.23
C ILE A 20 -3.56 -1.49 0.84
N GLU A 21 -4.57 -0.75 1.31
CA GLU A 21 -5.51 -1.23 2.33
C GLU A 21 -6.38 -2.39 1.82
N GLU A 22 -6.87 -2.31 0.57
CA GLU A 22 -7.61 -3.39 -0.08
C GLU A 22 -6.80 -4.67 -0.14
N VAL A 23 -5.55 -4.59 -0.59
CA VAL A 23 -4.69 -5.77 -0.75
C VAL A 23 -4.29 -6.33 0.61
N SER A 24 -4.01 -5.48 1.60
CA SER A 24 -3.78 -5.92 2.98
C SER A 24 -4.96 -6.75 3.50
N ALA A 25 -6.19 -6.26 3.32
CA ALA A 25 -7.40 -6.97 3.73
C ALA A 25 -7.62 -8.28 2.95
N GLN A 26 -7.20 -8.36 1.68
CA GLN A 26 -7.23 -9.61 0.91
C GLN A 26 -6.30 -10.67 1.52
N TYR A 27 -5.09 -10.28 1.94
CA TYR A 27 -4.23 -11.20 2.68
C TYR A 27 -4.86 -11.62 4.00
N ASP A 28 -5.43 -10.66 4.75
CA ASP A 28 -6.04 -10.95 6.04
C ASP A 28 -7.21 -11.94 5.94
N SER A 29 -8.04 -11.79 4.91
CA SER A 29 -9.20 -12.65 4.64
C SER A 29 -8.84 -14.03 4.06
N ALA A 30 -7.72 -14.14 3.34
CA ALA A 30 -7.24 -15.41 2.78
C ALA A 30 -6.49 -16.28 3.80
N ARG A 31 -6.22 -15.77 5.02
CA ARG A 31 -5.52 -16.52 6.07
C ARG A 31 -6.34 -17.69 6.61
N SER A 32 -5.62 -18.76 6.96
CA SER A 32 -6.16 -19.87 7.74
C SER A 32 -6.59 -19.42 9.15
N GLU A 33 -7.51 -20.14 9.79
CA GLU A 33 -7.92 -19.86 11.17
C GLU A 33 -6.76 -19.94 12.17
N GLU A 34 -5.80 -20.84 11.94
CA GLU A 34 -4.58 -20.93 12.76
C GLU A 34 -3.75 -19.65 12.61
N SER A 35 -3.53 -19.18 11.38
CA SER A 35 -2.79 -17.95 11.12
C SER A 35 -3.46 -16.70 11.71
N LYS A 36 -4.79 -16.67 11.79
CA LYS A 36 -5.54 -15.57 12.43
C LYS A 36 -5.33 -15.49 13.94
N GLN A 37 -4.98 -16.61 14.59
CA GLN A 37 -4.69 -16.63 16.02
C GLN A 37 -3.27 -16.13 16.33
N THR A 38 -2.35 -16.26 15.37
CA THR A 38 -0.94 -15.93 15.56
C THR A 38 -0.51 -14.61 14.94
N LEU A 39 -1.19 -14.15 13.89
CA LEU A 39 -0.83 -12.96 13.14
C LEU A 39 -1.89 -11.88 13.32
N GLU A 40 -1.45 -10.67 13.64
CA GLU A 40 -2.32 -9.50 13.72
C GLU A 40 -2.84 -9.09 12.33
N ASP A 41 -3.93 -8.32 12.30
CA ASP A 41 -4.45 -7.74 11.05
C ASP A 41 -3.43 -6.78 10.43
N GLY A 42 -3.26 -6.87 9.12
CA GLY A 42 -2.26 -6.09 8.40
C GLY A 42 -0.83 -6.56 8.59
N TRP A 43 -0.59 -7.78 9.11
CA TRP A 43 0.75 -8.37 9.23
C TRP A 43 1.58 -8.27 7.93
N ILE A 44 0.92 -8.39 6.78
CA ILE A 44 1.55 -8.35 5.46
C ILE A 44 2.22 -6.99 5.17
N LEU A 45 1.80 -5.92 5.84
CA LEU A 45 2.43 -4.60 5.72
C LEU A 45 3.85 -4.56 6.29
N TYR A 46 4.25 -5.56 7.08
CA TYR A 46 5.62 -5.70 7.58
C TYR A 46 6.49 -6.57 6.68
N GLU A 47 5.92 -7.20 5.65
CA GLU A 47 6.66 -7.99 4.66
C GLU A 47 7.28 -7.09 3.59
N ARG A 48 8.60 -7.21 3.38
CA ARG A 48 9.31 -6.45 2.35
C ARG A 48 8.74 -6.69 0.94
N SER A 49 8.40 -7.95 0.64
CA SER A 49 7.88 -8.37 -0.65
C SER A 49 6.54 -7.72 -1.01
N PHE A 50 5.74 -7.34 0.00
CA PHE A 50 4.50 -6.59 -0.20
C PHE A 50 4.82 -5.23 -0.84
N TRP A 51 5.77 -4.49 -0.26
CA TRP A 51 6.15 -3.17 -0.71
C TRP A 51 6.88 -3.17 -2.05
N GLU A 52 7.68 -4.19 -2.33
CA GLU A 52 8.32 -4.37 -3.65
C GLU A 52 7.26 -4.48 -4.76
N ARG A 53 6.26 -5.35 -4.57
CA ARG A 53 5.17 -5.52 -5.54
C ARG A 53 4.31 -4.26 -5.70
N ARG A 54 4.03 -3.53 -4.60
CA ARG A 54 3.27 -2.26 -4.67
C ARG A 54 4.11 -1.14 -5.30
N GLY A 55 5.42 -1.13 -5.04
CA GLY A 55 6.37 -0.21 -5.65
C GLY A 55 6.39 -0.38 -7.17
N GLU A 56 6.51 -1.61 -7.64
CA GLU A 56 6.43 -1.94 -9.08
C GLU A 56 5.09 -1.50 -9.69
N GLU A 57 3.96 -1.79 -9.03
CA GLU A 57 2.62 -1.42 -9.50
C GLU A 57 2.42 0.10 -9.62
N PHE A 58 3.00 0.88 -8.69
CA PHE A 58 2.79 2.32 -8.62
C PHE A 58 3.92 3.14 -9.26
N GLY A 59 5.00 2.50 -9.71
CA GLY A 59 6.22 3.17 -10.16
C GLY A 59 6.93 3.92 -9.03
N TRP A 60 6.99 3.31 -7.84
CA TRP A 60 7.59 3.86 -6.63
C TRP A 60 8.68 2.93 -6.06
N GLU A 61 9.69 3.52 -5.43
CA GLU A 61 10.64 2.76 -4.62
C GLU A 61 9.92 2.21 -3.36
N ALA A 62 10.17 0.95 -3.02
CA ALA A 62 9.42 0.19 -2.02
C ALA A 62 9.51 0.80 -0.61
N LEU A 63 10.72 1.16 -0.16
CA LEU A 63 10.91 1.76 1.16
C LEU A 63 10.26 3.14 1.25
N ALA A 64 10.41 3.98 0.23
CA ALA A 64 9.77 5.28 0.14
C ALA A 64 8.24 5.16 0.15
N LEU A 65 7.70 4.14 -0.51
CA LEU A 65 6.28 3.83 -0.49
C LEU A 65 5.80 3.45 0.92
N ALA A 66 6.50 2.52 1.57
CA ALA A 66 6.20 2.07 2.93
C ALA A 66 6.24 3.22 3.94
N LEU A 67 7.33 3.98 3.97
CA LEU A 67 7.50 5.12 4.89
C LEU A 67 6.39 6.16 4.73
N ARG A 68 5.98 6.42 3.49
CA ARG A 68 4.93 7.41 3.22
C ARG A 68 3.54 6.88 3.59
N TYR A 69 3.28 5.58 3.44
CA TYR A 69 2.06 4.95 3.95
C TYR A 69 2.01 4.99 5.49
N PHE A 70 3.07 4.60 6.20
CA PHE A 70 3.08 4.64 7.67
C PHE A 70 2.97 6.05 8.22
N ARG A 71 3.60 7.03 7.56
CA ARG A 71 3.40 8.45 7.89
C ARG A 71 1.93 8.86 7.76
N TYR A 72 1.23 8.40 6.71
CA TYR A 72 -0.21 8.63 6.54
C TYR A 72 -1.02 8.02 7.70
N LYS A 73 -0.72 6.77 8.10
CA LYS A 73 -1.40 6.09 9.20
C LYS A 73 -1.20 6.80 10.54
N ASN A 74 0.00 7.33 10.81
CA ASN A 74 0.31 8.06 12.05
C ASN A 74 -0.29 9.48 12.08
N SER A 75 -0.67 10.03 10.93
CA SER A 75 -1.29 11.35 10.83
C SER A 75 -2.82 11.34 10.85
N LYS A 76 -3.42 10.15 10.88
CA LYS A 76 -4.85 9.92 11.12
C LYS A 76 -5.11 9.80 12.61
#